data_AF-Q7WY50-F1
#
_entry.id   AF-Q7WY50-F1
#
_cell.length_a   1.000
_cell.length_b   1.000
_cell.length_c   1.000
_cell.angle_alpha   90.00
_cell.angle_beta   90.00
_cell.angle_gamma   90.00
#
_symmetry.space_group_name_H-M   'P 1'
#
loop_
_entity.id
_entity.type
_entity.pdbx_description
1 polymer ?
#
loop_
_entity_poly.entity_id
_entity_poly.type
_entity_poly.pdbx_seq_one_letter_code
_entity_poly.pdbx_strand_id
1 'polypeptide(L)'
;MSSPTSVVALVLSLLSIAATKPVERLFDAQRAELQISITGGDYKAAQLMLTNNGSKPATLVSFEITSKATTNTKTWFLVSNTDGEILEPGKTYKIRASTDESIPKIVEAERRTILKSQYALADNCELTAKYIEATGQKVVRVQPFMCDTPPEKGGLPPGKPGIPIWYLGQE
;
A
#
# COMPACT_ATOMS: atom_id res chain seq x y z
N MET A 1 34.38 6.13 -51.24
CA MET A 1 34.94 5.28 -50.15
C MET A 1 34.33 5.74 -48.84
N SER A 2 33.36 5.01 -48.29
CA SER A 2 32.80 5.29 -46.96
C SER A 2 33.85 4.93 -45.91
N SER A 3 34.22 5.91 -45.08
CA SER A 3 35.32 5.74 -44.14
C SER A 3 34.92 4.73 -43.05
N PRO A 4 35.69 3.64 -42.83
CA PRO A 4 35.39 2.59 -41.85
C PRO A 4 35.28 3.13 -40.42
N THR A 5 35.88 4.28 -40.13
CA THR A 5 35.75 5.03 -38.87
C THR A 5 34.31 5.45 -38.55
N SER A 6 33.49 5.76 -39.56
CA SER A 6 32.11 6.21 -39.34
C SER A 6 31.20 5.06 -38.88
N VAL A 7 31.42 3.86 -39.44
CA VAL A 7 30.67 2.65 -39.06
C VAL A 7 31.04 2.21 -37.64
N VAL A 8 32.33 2.25 -37.29
CA VAL A 8 32.82 1.90 -35.95
C VAL A 8 32.27 2.86 -34.90
N ALA A 9 32.24 4.17 -35.17
CA ALA A 9 31.66 5.17 -34.27
C ALA A 9 30.15 4.96 -34.05
N LEU A 10 29.42 4.61 -35.11
CA LEU A 10 27.99 4.30 -35.01
C LEU A 10 27.72 3.05 -34.16
N VAL A 11 28.50 1.98 -34.39
CA VAL A 11 28.38 0.71 -33.64
C VAL A 11 28.72 0.92 -32.16
N LEU A 12 29.78 1.66 -31.84
CA LEU A 12 30.15 2.01 -30.46
C LEU A 12 29.10 2.87 -29.77
N SER A 13 28.48 3.81 -30.50
CA SER A 13 27.41 4.66 -29.96
C SER A 13 26.15 3.82 -29.65
N LEU A 14 25.77 2.92 -30.55
CA LEU A 14 24.64 2.01 -30.35
C LEU A 14 24.88 1.02 -29.22
N LEU A 15 26.10 0.49 -29.10
CA LEU A 15 26.51 -0.37 -27.97
C LEU A 15 26.48 0.40 -26.64
N SER A 16 26.91 1.66 -26.63
CA SER A 16 26.87 2.50 -25.43
C SER A 16 25.43 2.76 -24.98
N ILE A 17 24.52 3.05 -25.91
CA ILE A 17 23.08 3.25 -25.64
C ILE A 17 22.40 1.95 -25.23
N ALA A 18 22.79 0.80 -25.80
CA ALA A 18 22.26 -0.50 -25.39
C ALA A 18 22.78 -0.92 -24.01
N ALA A 19 23.99 -0.47 -23.63
CA ALA A 19 24.62 -0.76 -22.35
C ALA A 19 24.14 0.16 -21.21
N THR A 20 23.52 1.31 -21.48
CA THR A 20 23.04 2.19 -20.40
C THR A 20 22.01 1.52 -19.51
N LYS A 21 21.03 0.80 -20.07
CA LYS A 21 19.98 0.10 -19.28
C LYS A 21 20.53 -0.97 -18.32
N PRO A 22 21.43 -1.89 -18.74
CA PRO A 22 22.02 -2.86 -17.81
C PRO A 22 22.98 -2.21 -16.79
N VAL A 23 23.65 -1.11 -17.14
CA VAL A 23 24.51 -0.36 -16.19
C VAL A 23 23.67 0.41 -15.18
N GLU A 24 22.58 1.04 -15.60
CA GLU A 24 21.60 1.66 -14.70
C GLU A 24 21.06 0.64 -13.70
N ARG A 25 20.80 -0.61 -14.11
CA ARG A 25 20.41 -1.68 -13.16
C ARG A 25 21.50 -2.10 -12.17
N LEU A 26 22.78 -1.92 -12.49
CA LEU A 26 23.90 -2.17 -11.57
C LEU A 26 24.08 -1.03 -10.55
N PHE A 27 23.62 0.17 -10.90
CA PHE A 27 23.67 1.38 -10.06
C PHE A 27 22.32 1.81 -9.50
N ASP A 28 21.23 1.14 -9.88
CA ASP A 28 19.90 1.31 -9.34
C ASP A 28 20.02 1.11 -7.84
N ALA A 29 19.63 2.14 -7.09
CA ALA A 29 19.99 2.31 -5.70
C ALA A 29 19.80 0.99 -4.96
N GLN A 30 20.90 0.41 -4.47
CA GLN A 30 20.92 -0.86 -3.73
C GLN A 30 20.08 -0.74 -2.46
N ARG A 31 18.77 -0.82 -2.59
CA ARG A 31 17.77 -0.48 -1.57
C ARG A 31 16.62 -1.47 -1.61
N ALA A 32 15.86 -1.49 -0.53
CA ALA A 32 14.59 -2.21 -0.49
C ALA A 32 13.50 -1.37 -1.14
N GLU A 33 12.61 -2.02 -1.88
CA GLU A 33 11.47 -1.37 -2.52
C GLU A 33 10.20 -2.13 -2.12
N LEU A 34 9.56 -1.67 -1.04
CA LEU A 34 8.38 -2.33 -0.53
C LEU A 34 7.13 -1.85 -1.28
N GLN A 35 6.49 -2.78 -1.99
CA GLN A 35 5.17 -2.60 -2.59
C GLN A 35 4.11 -3.21 -1.67
N ILE A 36 3.09 -2.41 -1.34
CA ILE A 36 1.99 -2.81 -0.45
C ILE A 36 0.72 -2.95 -1.27
N SER A 37 0.06 -4.09 -1.15
CA SER A 37 -1.29 -4.32 -1.69
C SER A 37 -2.24 -4.63 -0.55
N ILE A 38 -3.33 -3.86 -0.44
CA ILE A 38 -4.38 -4.13 0.54
C ILE A 38 -5.31 -5.19 -0.06
N THR A 39 -5.38 -6.37 0.57
CA THR A 39 -6.17 -7.49 0.06
C THR A 39 -7.54 -7.61 0.72
N GLY A 40 -7.75 -6.96 1.85
CA GLY A 40 -9.04 -6.90 2.53
C GLY A 40 -8.89 -6.53 4.01
N GLY A 41 -9.96 -6.68 4.76
CA GLY A 41 -9.93 -6.46 6.21
C GLY A 41 -11.30 -6.19 6.78
N ASP A 42 -11.37 -6.19 8.10
CA ASP A 42 -12.56 -5.87 8.87
C ASP A 42 -12.23 -4.77 9.90
N TYR A 43 -13.16 -4.51 10.82
CA TYR A 43 -12.99 -3.51 11.88
C TYR A 43 -11.93 -3.90 12.93
N LYS A 44 -11.25 -5.04 12.81
CA LYS A 44 -10.24 -5.54 13.77
C LYS A 44 -8.87 -5.76 13.13
N ALA A 45 -8.83 -6.12 11.86
CA ALA A 45 -7.58 -6.42 11.18
C ALA A 45 -7.58 -6.00 9.71
N ALA A 46 -6.46 -5.45 9.27
CA ALA A 46 -6.13 -5.27 7.87
C ALA A 46 -5.37 -6.50 7.35
N GLN A 47 -5.73 -6.94 6.15
CA GLN A 47 -5.03 -7.99 5.41
C GLN A 47 -4.28 -7.36 4.24
N LEU A 48 -2.98 -7.62 4.18
CA LEU A 48 -2.07 -6.99 3.23
C LEU A 48 -1.18 -8.05 2.58
N MET A 49 -0.74 -7.75 1.37
CA MET A 49 0.42 -8.37 0.74
C MET A 49 1.55 -7.34 0.66
N LEU A 50 2.72 -7.73 1.13
CA LEU A 50 3.92 -6.92 1.10
C LEU A 50 4.97 -7.63 0.26
N THR A 51 5.43 -6.99 -0.81
CA THR A 51 6.48 -7.52 -1.68
C THR A 51 7.69 -6.61 -1.63
N ASN A 52 8.88 -7.16 -1.41
CA ASN A 52 10.12 -6.41 -1.57
C ASN A 52 10.63 -6.58 -3.01
N ASN A 53 10.35 -5.62 -3.87
CA ASN A 53 10.82 -5.59 -5.26
C ASN A 53 12.27 -5.07 -5.38
N GLY A 54 12.85 -4.59 -4.28
CA GLY A 54 14.20 -4.03 -4.26
C GLY A 54 15.28 -5.10 -4.32
N SER A 55 16.52 -4.65 -4.39
CA SER A 55 17.71 -5.52 -4.48
C SER A 55 18.35 -5.84 -3.12
N LYS A 56 17.83 -5.24 -2.02
CA LYS A 56 18.32 -5.45 -0.66
C LYS A 56 17.19 -5.79 0.32
N PRO A 57 17.50 -6.55 1.39
CA PRO A 57 16.53 -6.82 2.43
C PRO A 57 16.18 -5.56 3.23
N ALA A 58 15.02 -5.60 3.88
CA ALA A 58 14.57 -4.61 4.85
C ALA A 58 13.89 -5.30 6.03
N THR A 59 13.76 -4.60 7.15
CA THR A 59 13.03 -5.08 8.32
C THR A 59 11.77 -4.24 8.48
N LEU A 60 10.61 -4.87 8.50
CA LEU A 60 9.34 -4.19 8.81
C LEU A 60 9.34 -3.77 10.28
N VAL A 61 9.00 -2.51 10.54
CA VAL A 61 8.91 -1.98 11.92
C VAL A 61 7.47 -1.93 12.39
N SER A 62 6.57 -1.36 11.58
CA SER A 62 5.16 -1.19 11.96
C SER A 62 4.28 -0.82 10.79
N PHE A 63 2.98 -1.03 10.96
CA PHE A 63 1.93 -0.45 10.15
C PHE A 63 1.07 0.53 10.95
N GLU A 64 0.62 1.58 10.27
CA GLU A 64 -0.32 2.56 10.81
C GLU A 64 -1.45 2.79 9.82
N ILE A 65 -2.67 2.95 10.30
CA ILE A 65 -3.79 3.46 9.50
C ILE A 65 -4.10 4.86 10.01
N THR A 66 -4.27 5.82 9.12
CA THR A 66 -4.69 7.18 9.45
C THR A 66 -5.95 7.54 8.69
N SER A 67 -6.99 7.99 9.38
CA SER A 67 -8.20 8.52 8.74
C SER A 67 -8.02 9.97 8.33
N LYS A 68 -8.44 10.29 7.10
CA LYS A 68 -8.54 11.65 6.58
C LYS A 68 -9.99 12.14 6.69
N ALA A 69 -10.53 12.23 7.89
CA ALA A 69 -11.81 12.91 8.08
C ALA A 69 -11.56 14.42 8.20
N THR A 70 -12.47 15.21 7.62
CA THR A 70 -12.41 16.69 7.60
C THR A 70 -12.41 17.33 8.99
N THR A 71 -12.91 16.63 10.00
CA THR A 71 -13.11 17.18 11.35
C THR A 71 -12.23 16.53 12.42
N ASN A 72 -11.74 15.30 12.21
CA ASN A 72 -10.86 14.61 13.17
C ASN A 72 -10.02 13.53 12.48
N THR A 73 -8.70 13.73 12.43
CA THR A 73 -7.74 12.70 12.05
C THR A 73 -7.51 11.75 13.22
N LYS A 74 -7.68 10.45 13.01
CA LYS A 74 -7.31 9.42 13.97
C LYS A 74 -6.28 8.48 13.34
N THR A 75 -5.28 8.09 14.12
CA THR A 75 -4.26 7.11 13.73
C THR A 75 -4.37 5.87 14.60
N TRP A 76 -4.32 4.70 13.97
CA TRP A 76 -4.29 3.40 14.61
C TRP A 76 -2.93 2.75 14.35
N PHE A 77 -2.24 2.37 15.41
CA PHE A 77 -0.98 1.63 15.34
C PHE A 77 -1.30 0.13 15.34
N LEU A 78 -0.80 -0.58 14.33
CA LEU A 78 -1.10 -1.98 14.12
C LEU A 78 0.13 -2.83 14.45
N VAL A 79 -0.11 -3.94 15.14
CA VAL A 79 0.85 -5.03 15.31
C VAL A 79 0.62 -6.03 14.18
N SER A 80 1.68 -6.44 13.51
CA SER A 80 1.63 -7.42 12.44
C SER A 80 2.36 -8.72 12.81
N ASN A 81 1.98 -9.81 12.15
CA ASN A 81 2.66 -11.11 12.27
C ASN A 81 4.07 -11.13 11.65
N THR A 82 4.55 -10.01 11.10
CA THR A 82 5.82 -9.90 10.34
C THR A 82 6.69 -8.78 10.90
N ASP A 83 6.30 -8.18 12.03
CA ASP A 83 7.06 -7.10 12.66
C ASP A 83 8.41 -7.62 13.14
N GLY A 84 9.48 -6.91 12.79
CA GLY A 84 10.85 -7.31 13.09
C GLY A 84 11.42 -8.41 12.18
N GLU A 85 10.62 -8.99 11.28
CA GLU A 85 11.12 -9.98 10.32
C GLU A 85 11.90 -9.33 9.17
N ILE A 86 12.84 -10.10 8.61
CA ILE A 86 13.60 -9.71 7.41
C ILE A 86 12.76 -10.00 6.17
N LEU A 87 12.46 -8.93 5.44
CA LEU A 87 11.80 -8.91 4.14
C LEU A 87 12.84 -9.08 3.03
N GLU A 88 13.03 -10.31 2.58
CA GLU A 88 14.01 -10.65 1.56
C GLU A 88 13.63 -10.11 0.17
N PRO A 89 14.61 -9.70 -0.65
CA PRO A 89 14.39 -9.34 -2.06
C PRO A 89 13.60 -10.39 -2.84
N GLY A 90 12.65 -9.94 -3.66
CA GLY A 90 11.80 -10.77 -4.51
C GLY A 90 10.77 -11.62 -3.79
N LYS A 91 10.68 -11.55 -2.45
CA LYS A 91 9.69 -12.31 -1.68
C LYS A 91 8.44 -11.49 -1.40
N THR A 92 7.33 -12.22 -1.25
CA THR A 92 6.03 -11.67 -0.89
C THR A 92 5.56 -12.28 0.42
N TYR A 93 5.04 -11.44 1.31
CA TYR A 93 4.60 -11.78 2.64
C TYR A 93 3.11 -11.48 2.77
N LYS A 94 2.37 -12.42 3.35
CA LYS A 94 0.98 -12.20 3.74
C LYS A 94 0.98 -11.65 5.16
N ILE A 95 0.40 -10.48 5.30
CA ILE A 95 0.42 -9.74 6.56
C ILE A 95 -1.01 -9.60 7.07
N ARG A 96 -1.19 -9.92 8.34
CA ARG A 96 -2.36 -9.56 9.12
C ARG A 96 -1.91 -8.56 10.18
N ALA A 97 -2.37 -7.33 10.04
CA ALA A 97 -2.05 -6.23 10.95
C ALA A 97 -3.30 -5.84 11.75
N SER A 98 -3.22 -5.85 13.08
CA SER A 98 -4.36 -5.65 13.98
C SER A 98 -4.01 -4.81 15.19
N THR A 99 -5.03 -4.33 15.88
CA THR A 99 -4.93 -3.63 17.16
C THR A 99 -6.14 -4.01 18.03
N ASP A 100 -6.10 -3.70 19.32
CA ASP A 100 -7.20 -4.02 20.24
C ASP A 100 -8.43 -3.12 19.97
N GLU A 101 -8.19 -1.92 19.44
CA GLU A 101 -9.22 -0.97 19.03
C GLU A 101 -9.91 -1.35 17.72
N SER A 102 -11.09 -0.77 17.49
CA SER A 102 -11.75 -0.87 16.19
C SER A 102 -11.06 0.06 15.18
N ILE A 103 -10.60 -0.51 14.06
CA ILE A 103 -9.99 0.22 12.94
C ILE A 103 -11.03 0.50 11.84
N PRO A 104 -10.81 1.46 10.93
CA PRO A 104 -11.67 1.64 9.78
C PRO A 104 -11.71 0.36 8.92
N LYS A 105 -12.91 -0.03 8.48
CA LYS A 105 -13.06 -1.18 7.59
C LYS A 105 -12.58 -0.79 6.20
N ILE A 106 -11.70 -1.61 5.61
CA ILE A 106 -11.26 -1.44 4.22
C ILE A 106 -12.44 -1.65 3.27
N VAL A 107 -12.64 -0.71 2.35
CA VAL A 107 -13.63 -0.87 1.27
C VAL A 107 -13.04 -1.75 0.18
N GLU A 108 -13.79 -2.79 -0.19
CA GLU A 108 -13.42 -3.79 -1.18
C GLU A 108 -13.20 -3.16 -2.57
N ALA A 109 -12.29 -3.70 -3.37
CA ALA A 109 -11.89 -3.08 -4.64
C ALA A 109 -13.05 -2.83 -5.62
N GLU A 110 -14.01 -3.76 -5.69
CA GLU A 110 -15.21 -3.65 -6.52
C GLU A 110 -16.09 -2.49 -6.08
N ARG A 111 -16.42 -2.45 -4.77
CA ARG A 111 -17.23 -1.38 -4.18
C ARG A 111 -16.52 -0.02 -4.30
N ARG A 112 -15.21 0.03 -4.07
CA ARG A 112 -14.39 1.24 -4.24
C ARG A 112 -14.47 1.77 -5.68
N THR A 113 -14.44 0.88 -6.68
CA THR A 113 -14.53 1.27 -8.09
C THR A 113 -15.88 1.91 -8.41
N ILE A 114 -16.97 1.36 -7.88
CA ILE A 114 -18.31 1.93 -8.00
C ILE A 114 -18.37 3.30 -7.29
N LEU A 115 -17.89 3.39 -6.06
CA LEU A 115 -17.91 4.62 -5.26
C LEU A 115 -17.10 5.75 -5.92
N LYS A 116 -15.92 5.44 -6.46
CA LYS A 116 -15.10 6.41 -7.20
C LYS A 116 -15.75 6.85 -8.51
N SER A 117 -16.29 5.91 -9.29
CA SER A 117 -16.83 6.21 -10.63
C SER A 117 -18.19 6.91 -10.58
N GLN A 118 -19.08 6.53 -9.67
CA GLN A 118 -20.45 7.06 -9.60
C GLN A 118 -20.59 8.27 -8.69
N TYR A 119 -19.81 8.34 -7.60
CA TYR A 119 -19.98 9.34 -6.55
C TYR A 119 -18.75 10.23 -6.34
N ALA A 120 -17.70 10.07 -7.15
CA ALA A 120 -16.45 10.84 -7.08
C ALA A 120 -15.81 10.85 -5.67
N LEU A 121 -16.02 9.78 -4.88
CA LEU A 121 -15.47 9.69 -3.53
C LEU A 121 -13.95 9.47 -3.57
N ALA A 122 -13.20 10.29 -2.84
CA ALA A 122 -11.75 10.15 -2.72
C ALA A 122 -11.35 9.07 -1.70
N ASP A 123 -10.08 8.65 -1.75
CA ASP A 123 -9.51 7.83 -0.68
C ASP A 123 -9.45 8.65 0.62
N ASN A 124 -10.05 8.12 1.67
CA ASN A 124 -10.26 8.78 2.96
C ASN A 124 -9.45 8.13 4.10
N CYS A 125 -8.58 7.16 3.80
CA CYS A 125 -7.60 6.60 4.72
C CYS A 125 -6.22 6.50 4.06
N GLU A 126 -5.19 6.43 4.90
CA GLU A 126 -3.81 6.11 4.51
C GLU A 126 -3.28 4.95 5.33
N LEU A 127 -2.66 3.99 4.65
CA LEU A 127 -1.87 2.93 5.25
C LEU A 127 -0.40 3.35 5.18
N THR A 128 0.26 3.44 6.32
CA THR A 128 1.68 3.77 6.42
C THR A 128 2.46 2.53 6.85
N ALA A 129 3.45 2.13 6.07
CA ALA A 129 4.43 1.13 6.46
C ALA A 129 5.76 1.80 6.80
N LYS A 130 6.30 1.48 7.97
CA LYS A 130 7.63 1.92 8.41
C LYS A 130 8.57 0.73 8.36
N TYR A 131 9.73 0.90 7.73
CA TYR A 131 10.74 -0.15 7.64
C TYR A 131 12.15 0.42 7.72
N ILE A 132 13.10 -0.46 8.01
CA ILE A 132 14.53 -0.14 8.08
C ILE A 132 15.22 -0.90 6.95
N GLU A 133 15.96 -0.18 6.10
CA GLU A 133 16.81 -0.80 5.07
C GLU A 133 18.05 -1.45 5.69
N ALA A 134 18.71 -2.35 4.96
CA ALA A 134 19.97 -2.96 5.39
C ALA A 134 21.08 -1.95 5.76
N THR A 135 21.02 -0.72 5.25
CA THR A 135 21.92 0.39 5.58
C THR A 135 21.66 1.00 6.97
N GLY A 136 20.57 0.61 7.64
CA GLY A 136 20.06 1.24 8.87
C GLY A 136 19.13 2.43 8.61
N GLN A 137 18.93 2.84 7.35
CA GLN A 137 18.05 3.95 7.02
C GLN A 137 16.57 3.61 7.29
N LYS A 138 15.88 4.49 8.02
CA LYS A 138 14.43 4.41 8.23
C LYS A 138 13.71 4.98 7.01
N VAL A 139 12.74 4.23 6.50
CA VAL A 139 11.92 4.62 5.36
C VAL A 139 10.44 4.48 5.70
N VAL A 140 9.65 5.40 5.15
CA VAL A 140 8.21 5.45 5.30
C VAL A 140 7.57 5.34 3.93
N ARG A 141 6.59 4.44 3.80
CA ARG A 141 5.76 4.29 2.61
C ARG A 141 4.31 4.49 2.98
N VAL A 142 3.63 5.32 2.21
CA VAL A 142 2.23 5.69 2.42
C VAL A 142 1.43 5.22 1.22
N GLN A 143 0.35 4.49 1.47
CA GLN A 143 -0.57 3.97 0.46
C GLN A 143 -1.99 4.48 0.79
N PRO A 144 -2.57 5.38 -0.02
CA PRO A 144 -3.96 5.81 0.17
C PRO A 144 -4.93 4.67 -0.15
N PHE A 145 -6.06 4.64 0.56
CA PHE A 145 -7.16 3.71 0.32
C PHE A 145 -8.50 4.26 0.84
N MET A 146 -9.59 3.62 0.39
CA MET A 146 -10.94 3.95 0.84
C MET A 146 -11.36 3.04 1.99
N CYS A 147 -11.94 3.63 3.02
CA CYS A 147 -12.35 2.95 4.25
C CYS A 147 -13.73 3.44 4.74
N ASP A 148 -14.47 2.56 5.39
CA ASP A 148 -15.64 2.92 6.18
C ASP A 148 -15.20 3.18 7.63
N THR A 149 -15.64 4.30 8.22
CA THR A 149 -15.33 4.61 9.62
C THR A 149 -15.94 3.57 10.56
N PRO A 150 -15.27 3.24 11.68
CA PRO A 150 -15.86 2.37 12.69
C PRO A 150 -17.20 2.95 13.15
N PRO A 151 -18.24 2.12 13.39
CA PRO A 151 -19.45 2.60 14.02
C PRO A 151 -19.09 3.16 15.41
N GLU A 152 -19.40 4.43 15.65
CA GLU A 152 -19.40 4.96 17.01
C GLU A 152 -20.40 4.15 17.84
N LYS A 153 -20.10 3.90 19.12
CA LYS A 153 -21.00 3.16 20.02
C LYS A 153 -22.37 3.86 20.00
N GLY A 154 -23.34 3.28 19.28
CA GLY A 154 -24.66 3.88 19.04
C GLY A 154 -25.12 3.88 17.57
N GLY A 155 -24.27 3.55 16.61
CA GLY A 155 -24.67 3.44 15.20
C GLY A 155 -25.60 2.24 14.95
N LEU A 156 -26.77 2.49 14.34
CA LEU A 156 -27.69 1.45 13.87
C LEU A 156 -26.92 0.38 13.07
N PRO A 157 -27.19 -0.92 13.29
CA PRO A 157 -26.53 -1.98 12.54
C PRO A 157 -26.75 -1.77 11.04
N PRO A 158 -25.77 -2.12 10.19
CA PRO A 158 -25.91 -1.98 8.74
C PRO A 158 -27.20 -2.68 8.31
N GLY A 159 -28.12 -1.90 7.73
CA GLY A 159 -29.42 -2.38 7.29
C GLY A 159 -29.24 -3.59 6.38
N LYS A 160 -29.85 -4.72 6.78
CA LYS A 160 -29.92 -5.90 5.92
C LYS A 160 -30.51 -5.47 4.57
N PRO A 161 -29.91 -5.85 3.43
CA PRO A 161 -30.49 -5.51 2.13
C PRO A 161 -31.86 -6.18 2.04
N GLY A 162 -32.92 -5.37 1.94
CA GLY A 162 -34.29 -5.85 1.69
C GLY A 162 -35.40 -5.29 2.58
N ILE A 163 -35.11 -4.46 3.60
CA ILE A 163 -36.18 -3.86 4.42
C ILE A 163 -36.29 -2.36 4.11
N PRO A 164 -37.40 -1.89 3.49
CA PRO A 164 -37.60 -0.47 3.23
C PRO A 164 -37.72 0.33 4.54
N ILE A 165 -37.13 1.52 4.56
CA ILE A 165 -36.93 2.41 5.73
C ILE A 165 -38.26 3.02 6.27
N TRP A 166 -39.42 2.60 5.77
CA TRP A 166 -40.72 3.20 6.13
C TRP A 166 -41.39 2.59 7.38
N TYR A 167 -40.74 1.68 8.12
CA TYR A 167 -41.36 0.94 9.23
C TYR A 167 -40.77 1.21 10.63
N LEU A 168 -40.00 2.29 10.82
CA LEU A 168 -39.54 2.71 12.15
C LEU A 168 -40.00 4.14 12.41
N GLY A 169 -41.28 4.29 12.76
CA GLY A 169 -41.85 5.59 13.09
C GLY A 169 -43.37 5.57 13.29
N GLN A 170 -43.86 4.69 14.18
CA GLN A 170 -45.12 4.92 14.91
C GLN A 170 -44.98 4.28 16.29
N GLU A 171 -44.50 5.08 17.25
CA GLU A 171 -45.05 5.07 18.61
C GLU A 171 -46.12 6.16 18.69
#